data_AF-A0A7S2IV36-F1
#
_entry.id   AF-A0A7S2IV36-F1
#
_cell.length_a   1.000
_cell.length_b   1.000
_cell.length_c   1.000
_cell.angle_alpha   90.00
_cell.angle_beta   90.00
_cell.angle_gamma   90.00
#
_symmetry.space_group_name_H-M   'P 1'
#
loop_
_entity.id
_entity.type
_entity.pdbx_description
1 polymer ?
#
loop_
_entity_poly.entity_id
_entity_poly.type
_entity_poly.pdbx_seq_one_letter_code
_entity_poly.pdbx_strand_id
1 'polypeptide(L)'
;PMAVFVAELVLRLVYHGCYFFVQRGSLFWNWFDVLVVGLGVTESWILPQSAVSNDKTSTLALRSLRLLRLLRLLKMFSMFRYMQRLMGAIVEMLPTLIWIFSILFLFCYVTAIVLTHMLGKMEALGNVDVSPEDKVLIEEEFGDLFTTMFTLFRLVTTDNWHTTALRITKYLPMWRIFFVAFIAFGSWT
;
A
#
# COMPACT_ATOMS: atom_id res chain seq x y z
N PRO A 1 -25.33 -12.68 19.05
CA PRO A 1 -24.18 -12.80 18.12
C PRO A 1 -22.80 -12.71 18.80
N MET A 2 -22.47 -11.63 19.52
CA MET A 2 -21.13 -11.47 20.15
C MET A 2 -20.85 -12.48 21.27
N ALA A 3 -21.85 -12.83 22.08
CA ALA A 3 -21.69 -13.84 23.14
C ALA A 3 -21.30 -15.21 22.59
N VAL A 4 -21.81 -15.60 21.41
CA VAL A 4 -21.43 -16.86 20.74
C VAL A 4 -19.98 -16.81 20.30
N PHE A 5 -19.50 -15.67 19.80
CA PHE A 5 -18.11 -15.49 19.39
C PHE A 5 -17.14 -15.43 20.57
N VAL A 6 -17.56 -14.82 21.68
CA VAL A 6 -16.79 -14.84 22.94
C VAL A 6 -16.72 -16.28 23.46
N ALA A 7 -17.85 -16.99 23.51
CA ALA A 7 -17.88 -18.39 23.95
C ALA A 7 -17.04 -19.29 23.05
N GLU A 8 -17.10 -19.13 21.72
CA GLU A 8 -16.28 -19.84 20.76
C GLU A 8 -14.78 -19.57 20.95
N LEU A 9 -14.40 -18.29 21.14
CA LEU A 9 -13.01 -17.92 21.40
C LEU A 9 -12.50 -18.52 22.71
N VAL A 10 -13.31 -18.44 23.78
CA VAL A 10 -12.99 -19.03 25.09
C VAL A 10 -12.89 -20.55 24.99
N LEU A 11 -13.79 -21.21 24.28
CA LEU A 11 -13.71 -22.66 24.04
C LEU A 11 -12.45 -23.05 23.28
N ARG A 12 -12.08 -22.32 22.22
CA ARG A 12 -10.84 -22.56 21.47
C ARG A 12 -9.60 -22.33 22.33
N LEU A 13 -9.62 -21.30 23.16
CA LEU A 13 -8.55 -20.96 24.10
C LEU A 13 -8.40 -22.03 25.19
N VAL A 14 -9.50 -22.53 25.74
CA VAL A 14 -9.50 -23.60 26.75
C VAL A 14 -9.06 -24.93 26.13
N TYR A 15 -9.50 -25.24 24.91
CA TYR A 15 -9.13 -26.48 24.21
C TYR A 15 -7.65 -26.51 23.79
N HIS A 16 -7.10 -25.40 23.27
CA HIS A 16 -5.69 -25.33 22.85
C HIS A 16 -4.74 -24.89 23.99
N GLY A 17 -5.24 -24.30 25.07
CA GLY A 17 -4.43 -23.78 26.18
C GLY A 17 -3.35 -22.80 25.73
N CYS A 18 -2.15 -22.88 26.33
CA CYS A 18 -0.99 -22.05 25.94
C CYS A 18 -0.49 -22.33 24.51
N TYR A 19 -0.83 -23.48 23.92
CA TYR A 19 -0.46 -23.82 22.54
C TYR A 19 -1.17 -22.92 21.51
N PHE A 20 -2.31 -22.31 21.90
CA PHE A 20 -3.03 -21.31 21.10
C PHE A 20 -2.14 -20.13 20.68
N PHE A 21 -1.17 -19.76 21.52
CA PHE A 21 -0.24 -18.65 21.29
C PHE A 21 1.17 -19.08 20.89
N VAL A 22 1.38 -20.37 20.54
CA VAL A 22 2.71 -20.88 20.18
C VAL A 22 2.73 -21.49 18.77
N GLN A 23 1.58 -21.89 18.23
CA GLN A 23 1.49 -22.50 16.90
C GLN A 23 1.75 -21.48 15.77
N ARG A 24 2.99 -21.44 15.27
CA ARG A 24 3.51 -20.47 14.29
C ARG A 24 2.58 -20.20 13.09
N GLY A 25 1.89 -21.21 12.56
CA GLY A 25 1.02 -21.07 11.38
C GLY A 25 -0.34 -20.40 11.62
N SER A 26 -0.85 -20.41 12.87
CA SER A 26 -2.17 -19.83 13.21
C SER A 26 -2.08 -18.64 14.17
N LEU A 27 -0.87 -18.28 14.62
CA LEU A 27 -0.62 -17.18 15.54
C LEU A 27 -1.30 -15.87 15.13
N PHE A 28 -1.12 -15.47 13.86
CA PHE A 28 -1.69 -14.23 13.35
C PHE A 28 -3.22 -14.24 13.42
N TRP A 29 -3.85 -15.36 13.00
CA TRP A 29 -5.29 -15.51 13.01
C TRP A 29 -5.88 -15.57 14.41
N ASN A 30 -5.17 -16.22 15.33
CA ASN A 30 -5.56 -16.31 16.73
C ASN A 30 -5.49 -14.93 17.41
N TRP A 31 -4.42 -14.15 17.16
CA TRP A 31 -4.30 -12.77 17.63
C TRP A 31 -5.35 -11.85 17.00
N PHE A 32 -5.62 -12.01 15.71
CA PHE A 32 -6.66 -11.28 15.01
C PHE A 32 -8.04 -11.55 15.60
N ASP A 33 -8.38 -12.82 15.87
CA ASP A 33 -9.65 -13.20 16.49
C ASP A 33 -9.79 -12.61 17.90
N VAL A 34 -8.72 -12.64 18.72
CA VAL A 34 -8.71 -12.03 20.06
C VAL A 34 -8.94 -10.51 19.98
N LEU A 35 -8.26 -9.82 19.05
CA LEU A 35 -8.40 -8.39 18.86
C LEU A 35 -9.82 -8.02 18.43
N VAL A 36 -10.39 -8.73 17.44
CA VAL A 36 -11.74 -8.46 16.92
C VAL A 36 -12.80 -8.71 17.99
N VAL A 37 -12.67 -9.79 18.77
CA VAL A 37 -13.60 -10.09 19.87
C VAL A 37 -13.44 -9.07 21.00
N GLY A 38 -12.21 -8.67 21.34
CA GLY A 38 -11.93 -7.65 22.34
C GLY A 38 -12.54 -6.30 21.98
N LEU A 39 -12.31 -5.81 20.75
CA LEU A 39 -12.96 -4.61 20.21
C LEU A 39 -14.48 -4.76 20.16
N GLY A 40 -14.96 -5.99 19.90
CA GLY A 40 -16.38 -6.29 19.87
C GLY A 40 -17.06 -6.10 21.23
N VAL A 41 -16.38 -6.56 22.28
CA VAL A 41 -16.82 -6.43 23.68
C VAL A 41 -16.74 -4.98 24.13
N THR A 42 -15.66 -4.26 23.82
CA THR A 42 -15.52 -2.85 24.21
C THR A 42 -16.64 -2.00 23.59
N GLU A 43 -16.96 -2.21 22.31
CA GLU A 43 -18.05 -1.49 21.64
C GLU A 43 -19.42 -1.82 22.22
N SER A 44 -19.71 -3.10 22.48
CA SER A 44 -21.06 -3.53 22.89
C SER A 44 -21.33 -3.40 24.39
N TRP A 45 -20.31 -3.46 25.25
CA TRP A 45 -20.48 -3.46 26.70
C TRP A 45 -19.99 -2.19 27.39
N ILE A 46 -18.89 -1.58 26.90
CA ILE A 46 -18.23 -0.46 27.59
C ILE A 46 -18.81 0.88 27.11
N LEU A 47 -18.98 1.06 25.80
CA LEU A 47 -19.46 2.33 25.23
C LEU A 47 -20.87 2.75 25.66
N PRO A 48 -21.86 1.84 25.78
CA PRO A 48 -23.19 2.23 26.26
C PRO A 48 -23.19 2.72 27.72
N GLN A 49 -22.25 2.25 28.54
CA GLN A 49 -22.12 2.67 29.94
C GLN A 49 -21.42 4.04 30.06
N SER A 50 -20.48 4.35 29.16
CA SER A 50 -19.77 5.64 29.13
C SER A 50 -20.49 6.75 28.37
N ALA A 51 -21.50 6.44 27.56
CA ALA A 51 -22.29 7.43 26.81
C ALA A 51 -23.22 8.28 27.70
N VAL A 52 -23.25 8.02 29.01
CA VAL A 52 -23.98 8.83 30.01
C VAL A 52 -23.23 10.15 30.33
N SER A 53 -21.93 10.23 30.05
CA SER A 53 -21.14 11.47 30.21
C SER A 53 -21.02 12.24 28.88
N ASN A 54 -21.59 13.44 28.86
CA ASN A 54 -21.90 14.23 27.67
C ASN A 54 -20.70 15.04 27.13
N ASP A 55 -19.60 14.37 26.79
CA ASP A 55 -18.34 15.04 26.42
C ASP A 55 -18.03 14.96 24.91
N LYS A 56 -17.65 16.07 24.27
CA LYS A 56 -17.53 16.16 22.79
C LYS A 56 -16.47 15.22 22.21
N THR A 57 -15.42 14.91 22.96
CA THR A 57 -14.35 13.95 22.60
C THR A 57 -14.88 12.52 22.46
N SER A 58 -15.93 12.17 23.21
CA SER A 58 -16.61 10.87 23.08
C SER A 58 -17.22 10.69 21.69
N THR A 59 -17.69 11.77 21.04
CA THR A 59 -18.42 11.65 19.78
C THR A 59 -17.56 11.21 18.59
N LEU A 60 -16.28 11.63 18.54
CA LEU A 60 -15.34 11.20 17.50
C LEU A 60 -14.84 9.77 17.75
N ALA A 61 -14.51 9.43 18.99
CA ALA A 61 -14.14 8.07 19.37
C ALA A 61 -15.30 7.08 19.14
N LEU A 62 -16.53 7.44 19.49
CA LEU A 62 -17.72 6.64 19.21
C LEU A 62 -17.96 6.46 17.72
N ARG A 63 -17.63 7.46 16.88
CA ARG A 63 -17.71 7.35 15.41
C ARG A 63 -16.65 6.42 14.83
N SER A 64 -15.40 6.50 15.28
CA SER A 64 -14.33 5.60 14.80
C SER A 64 -14.56 4.16 15.27
N LEU A 65 -15.03 3.94 16.49
CA LEU A 65 -15.38 2.61 17.01
C LEU A 65 -16.52 1.97 16.20
N ARG A 66 -17.50 2.75 15.71
CA ARG A 66 -18.51 2.27 14.77
C ARG A 66 -17.95 1.84 13.42
N LEU A 67 -16.75 2.27 13.01
CA LEU A 67 -16.08 1.75 11.81
C LEU A 67 -15.40 0.41 12.11
N LEU A 68 -14.93 0.19 13.33
CA LEU A 68 -14.29 -1.07 13.74
C LEU A 68 -15.24 -2.28 13.70
N ARG A 69 -16.57 -2.07 13.72
CA ARG A 69 -17.53 -3.16 13.46
C ARG A 69 -17.36 -3.78 12.06
N LEU A 70 -16.79 -3.06 11.09
CA LEU A 70 -16.45 -3.60 9.78
C LEU A 70 -15.30 -4.63 9.86
N LEU A 71 -14.41 -4.51 10.83
CA LEU A 71 -13.37 -5.54 11.10
C LEU A 71 -13.99 -6.87 11.53
N ARG A 72 -15.21 -6.87 12.09
CA ARG A 72 -15.95 -8.10 12.39
C ARG A 72 -16.39 -8.83 11.11
N LEU A 73 -16.60 -8.12 10.00
CA LEU A 73 -16.84 -8.75 8.69
C LEU A 73 -15.58 -9.49 8.21
N LEU A 74 -14.40 -8.98 8.52
CA LEU A 74 -13.13 -9.64 8.21
C LEU A 74 -12.92 -10.92 9.04
N LYS A 75 -13.62 -11.12 10.17
CA LYS A 75 -13.66 -12.40 10.88
C LYS A 75 -14.18 -13.54 9.99
N MET A 76 -15.00 -13.22 8.98
CA MET A 76 -15.39 -14.21 7.99
C MET A 76 -14.18 -14.89 7.35
N PHE A 77 -13.09 -14.15 7.12
CA PHE A 77 -11.84 -14.69 6.57
C PHE A 77 -11.09 -15.60 7.55
N SER A 78 -11.17 -15.36 8.87
CA SER A 78 -10.57 -16.27 9.87
C SER A 78 -11.40 -17.54 10.10
N MET A 79 -12.72 -17.50 9.85
CA MET A 79 -13.59 -18.68 9.96
C MET A 79 -13.35 -19.68 8.82
N PHE A 80 -12.99 -19.21 7.62
CA PHE A 80 -12.78 -20.07 6.46
C PHE A 80 -11.32 -20.56 6.37
N ARG A 81 -11.09 -21.84 6.70
CA ARG A 81 -9.78 -22.51 6.58
C ARG A 81 -9.14 -22.40 5.18
N TYR A 82 -9.95 -22.24 4.14
CA TYR A 82 -9.46 -21.99 2.78
C TYR A 82 -8.83 -20.59 2.66
N MET A 83 -9.51 -19.56 3.17
CA MET A 83 -8.99 -18.19 3.16
C MET A 83 -7.74 -18.02 4.02
N GLN A 84 -7.68 -18.70 5.17
CA GLN A 84 -6.50 -18.71 6.01
C GLN A 84 -5.25 -19.23 5.28
N ARG A 85 -5.42 -20.28 4.47
CA ARG A 85 -4.35 -20.82 3.63
C ARG A 85 -3.95 -19.85 2.52
N LEU A 86 -4.91 -19.22 1.85
CA LEU A 86 -4.62 -18.22 0.82
C LEU A 86 -3.85 -17.03 1.37
N MET A 87 -4.28 -16.45 2.50
CA MET A 87 -3.53 -15.33 3.08
C MET A 87 -2.18 -15.77 3.63
N GLY A 88 -2.06 -17.00 4.16
CA GLY A 88 -0.78 -17.58 4.53
C GLY A 88 0.18 -17.59 3.36
N ALA A 89 -0.26 -18.08 2.19
CA ALA A 89 0.53 -18.06 0.96
C ALA A 89 0.92 -16.63 0.54
N ILE A 90 0.01 -15.65 0.64
CA ILE A 90 0.32 -14.24 0.35
C ILE A 90 1.41 -13.72 1.31
N VAL A 91 1.29 -13.98 2.61
CA VAL A 91 2.25 -13.53 3.62
C VAL A 91 3.61 -14.20 3.43
N GLU A 92 3.62 -15.48 3.04
CA GLU A 92 4.85 -16.19 2.67
C GLU A 92 5.55 -15.58 1.45
N MET A 93 4.80 -14.98 0.52
CA MET A 93 5.35 -14.27 -0.63
C MET A 93 5.81 -12.84 -0.32
N LEU A 94 5.33 -12.22 0.77
CA LEU A 94 5.67 -10.82 1.10
C LEU A 94 7.18 -10.56 1.20
N PRO A 95 8.02 -11.39 1.87
CA PRO A 95 9.46 -11.17 1.91
C PRO A 95 10.08 -11.13 0.50
N THR A 96 9.65 -12.02 -0.40
CA THR A 96 10.12 -12.04 -1.78
C THR A 96 9.69 -10.79 -2.54
N LEU A 97 8.42 -10.36 -2.37
CA LEU A 97 7.93 -9.11 -2.96
C LEU A 97 8.73 -7.90 -2.46
N ILE A 98 9.07 -7.84 -1.18
CA ILE A 98 9.89 -6.76 -0.61
C ILE A 98 11.23 -6.65 -1.32
N TRP A 99 11.90 -7.77 -1.61
CA TRP A 99 13.15 -7.78 -2.37
C TRP A 99 12.96 -7.27 -3.80
N ILE A 100 11.92 -7.72 -4.50
CA ILE A 100 11.59 -7.27 -5.86
C ILE A 100 11.32 -5.76 -5.87
N PHE A 101 10.45 -5.28 -4.98
CA PHE A 101 10.16 -3.86 -4.84
C PHE A 101 11.40 -3.04 -4.44
N SER A 102 12.31 -3.59 -3.64
CA SER A 102 13.56 -2.90 -3.28
C SER A 102 14.48 -2.73 -4.48
N ILE A 103 14.62 -3.75 -5.33
CA ILE A 103 15.41 -3.68 -6.56
C ILE A 103 14.78 -2.68 -7.54
N LEU A 104 13.45 -2.76 -7.72
CA LEU A 104 12.71 -1.81 -8.56
C LEU A 104 12.86 -0.37 -8.05
N PHE A 105 12.74 -0.16 -6.74
CA PHE A 105 12.93 1.14 -6.12
C PHE A 105 14.34 1.68 -6.34
N LEU A 106 15.37 0.85 -6.18
CA LEU A 106 16.76 1.23 -6.42
C LEU A 106 17.00 1.59 -7.90
N PHE A 107 16.44 0.80 -8.83
CA PHE A 107 16.52 1.08 -10.25
C PHE A 107 15.86 2.42 -10.59
N CYS A 108 14.62 2.65 -10.15
CA CYS A 108 13.92 3.92 -10.31
C CYS A 108 14.69 5.08 -9.65
N TYR A 109 15.31 4.88 -8.49
CA TYR A 109 16.11 5.92 -7.82
C TYR A 109 17.32 6.35 -8.64
N VAL A 110 18.10 5.40 -9.15
CA VAL A 110 19.28 5.71 -9.99
C VAL A 110 18.85 6.38 -11.29
N THR A 111 17.82 5.86 -11.96
CA THR A 111 17.27 6.48 -13.16
C THR A 111 16.73 7.89 -12.86
N ALA A 112 16.08 8.10 -11.72
CA ALA A 112 15.56 9.41 -11.35
C ALA A 112 16.67 10.45 -11.24
N ILE A 113 17.78 10.13 -10.58
CA ILE A 113 18.94 11.03 -10.50
C ILE A 113 19.38 11.46 -11.91
N VAL A 114 19.52 10.51 -12.83
CA VAL A 114 19.94 10.82 -14.21
C VAL A 114 18.91 11.70 -14.91
N LEU A 115 17.61 11.38 -14.82
CA LEU A 115 16.56 12.15 -15.49
C LEU A 115 16.37 13.55 -14.89
N THR A 116 16.48 13.72 -13.57
CA THR A 116 16.40 15.04 -12.94
C THR A 116 17.51 15.95 -13.43
N HIS A 117 18.73 15.43 -13.58
CA HIS A 117 19.85 16.20 -14.12
C HIS A 117 19.72 16.46 -15.64
N MET A 118 19.39 15.43 -16.42
CA MET A 118 19.33 15.55 -17.88
C MET A 118 18.11 16.35 -18.36
N LEU A 119 16.93 16.06 -17.82
CA LEU A 119 15.65 16.63 -18.27
C LEU A 119 15.18 17.77 -17.36
N GLY A 120 15.23 17.58 -16.04
CA GLY A 120 14.77 18.58 -15.07
C GLY A 120 15.58 19.88 -15.13
N LYS A 121 16.91 19.77 -15.21
CA LYS A 121 17.79 20.93 -15.40
C LYS A 121 17.99 21.32 -16.87
N MET A 122 17.24 20.69 -17.78
CA MET A 122 17.28 20.95 -19.22
C MET A 122 18.67 20.76 -19.86
N GLU A 123 19.61 20.07 -19.19
CA GLU A 123 20.97 19.85 -19.70
C GLU A 123 20.96 19.10 -21.04
N ALA A 124 20.06 18.12 -21.19
CA ALA A 124 19.88 17.38 -22.44
C ALA A 124 19.14 18.17 -23.53
N LEU A 125 18.36 19.19 -23.14
CA LEU A 125 17.64 20.06 -24.08
C LEU A 125 18.55 21.17 -24.64
N GLY A 126 19.63 21.54 -23.95
CA GLY A 126 20.67 22.45 -24.46
C GLY A 126 20.09 23.72 -25.11
N ASN A 127 20.38 23.91 -26.41
CA ASN A 127 19.90 25.05 -27.20
C ASN A 127 18.59 24.77 -27.98
N VAL A 128 17.89 23.67 -27.71
CA VAL A 128 16.64 23.35 -28.40
C VAL A 128 15.54 24.29 -27.92
N ASP A 129 14.88 24.97 -28.87
CA ASP A 129 13.74 25.83 -28.58
C ASP A 129 12.52 24.99 -28.20
N VAL A 130 12.32 24.84 -26.90
CA VAL A 130 11.19 24.13 -26.32
C VAL A 130 10.10 25.11 -25.95
N SER A 131 8.86 24.74 -26.30
CA SER A 131 7.67 25.54 -26.00
C SER A 131 7.62 25.86 -24.50
N PRO A 132 7.26 27.09 -24.09
CA PRO A 132 7.12 27.43 -22.68
C PRO A 132 6.20 26.46 -21.92
N GLU A 133 5.12 26.01 -22.56
CA GLU A 133 4.19 25.03 -21.99
C GLU A 133 4.86 23.67 -21.73
N ASP A 134 5.63 23.17 -22.71
CA ASP A 134 6.33 21.90 -22.59
C ASP A 134 7.46 21.98 -21.54
N LYS A 135 8.12 23.14 -21.38
CA LYS A 135 9.15 23.35 -20.34
C LYS A 135 8.56 23.24 -18.93
N VAL A 136 7.42 23.88 -18.68
CA VAL A 136 6.74 23.81 -17.37
C VAL A 136 6.35 22.37 -17.05
N LEU A 137 5.79 21.64 -18.01
CA LEU A 137 5.40 20.24 -17.82
C LEU A 137 6.60 19.32 -17.58
N ILE A 138 7.73 19.54 -18.27
CA ILE A 138 8.96 18.78 -18.03
C ILE A 138 9.52 19.08 -16.64
N GLU A 139 9.47 20.33 -16.18
CA GLU A 139 9.88 20.70 -14.81
C GLU A 139 8.95 20.11 -13.75
N GLU A 140 7.63 20.05 -14.00
CA GLU A 140 6.66 19.38 -13.13
C GLU A 140 6.85 17.86 -13.07
N GLU A 141 7.46 17.23 -14.08
CA GLU A 141 7.67 15.79 -14.14
C GLU A 141 9.09 15.38 -13.68
N PHE A 142 10.09 16.24 -13.90
CA PHE A 142 11.51 15.94 -13.76
C PHE A 142 12.30 16.95 -12.91
N GLY A 143 11.68 18.01 -12.38
CA GLY A 143 12.36 19.14 -11.73
C GLY A 143 13.10 18.79 -10.43
N ASP A 144 12.54 17.87 -9.63
CA ASP A 144 13.19 17.34 -8.43
C ASP A 144 13.22 15.81 -8.41
N LEU A 145 14.05 15.26 -7.54
CA LEU A 145 14.29 13.83 -7.43
C LEU A 145 13.02 13.05 -7.04
N PHE A 146 12.25 13.51 -6.07
CA PHE A 146 11.04 12.82 -5.61
C PHE A 146 9.95 12.85 -6.67
N THR A 147 9.75 14.00 -7.31
CA THR A 147 8.80 14.15 -8.40
C THR A 147 9.20 13.28 -9.59
N THR A 148 10.49 13.23 -9.92
CA THR A 148 11.01 12.33 -10.97
C THR A 148 10.79 10.86 -10.61
N MET A 149 11.04 10.47 -9.35
CA MET A 149 10.76 9.10 -8.89
C MET A 149 9.27 8.75 -8.99
N PHE A 150 8.38 9.69 -8.67
CA PHE A 150 6.94 9.50 -8.84
C PHE A 150 6.54 9.39 -10.32
N THR A 151 7.12 10.21 -11.19
CA THR A 151 6.95 10.10 -12.65
C THR A 151 7.43 8.75 -13.17
N LEU A 152 8.59 8.26 -12.72
CA LEU A 152 9.09 6.93 -13.07
C LEU A 152 8.18 5.81 -12.56
N PHE A 153 7.61 5.95 -11.35
CA PHE A 153 6.61 5.02 -10.84
C PHE A 153 5.38 4.97 -11.76
N ARG A 154 4.88 6.13 -12.22
CA ARG A 154 3.79 6.20 -13.20
C ARG A 154 4.16 5.55 -14.53
N LEU A 155 5.40 5.70 -14.99
CA LEU A 155 5.90 5.03 -16.19
C LEU A 155 5.94 3.51 -16.03
N VAL A 156 6.38 3.00 -14.87
CA VAL A 156 6.34 1.55 -14.57
C VAL A 156 4.91 1.02 -14.53
N THR A 157 3.97 1.75 -13.93
CA THR A 157 2.55 1.37 -13.93
C THR A 157 1.85 1.62 -15.27
N THR A 158 2.57 2.12 -16.27
CA THR A 158 2.06 2.53 -17.58
C THR A 158 0.94 3.59 -17.50
N ASP A 159 0.87 4.33 -16.40
CA ASP A 159 -0.04 5.46 -16.27
C ASP A 159 0.49 6.64 -17.08
N ASN A 160 -0.30 7.07 -18.07
CA ASN A 160 -0.05 8.27 -18.86
C ASN A 160 1.33 8.34 -19.57
N TRP A 161 1.99 7.20 -19.75
CA TRP A 161 3.38 7.11 -20.25
C TRP A 161 3.60 7.76 -21.61
N HIS A 162 2.59 7.67 -22.49
CA HIS A 162 2.65 8.20 -23.84
C HIS A 162 2.82 9.74 -23.84
N THR A 163 2.13 10.46 -22.95
CA THR A 163 2.21 11.93 -22.95
C THR A 163 3.57 12.41 -22.44
N THR A 164 4.09 11.80 -21.37
CA THR A 164 5.43 12.05 -20.84
C THR A 164 6.51 11.73 -21.89
N ALA A 165 6.40 10.58 -22.56
CA ALA A 165 7.34 10.21 -23.62
C ALA A 165 7.27 11.15 -24.83
N LEU A 166 6.08 11.57 -25.27
CA LEU A 166 5.94 12.50 -26.39
C LEU A 166 6.49 13.88 -26.09
N ARG A 167 6.29 14.41 -24.87
CA ARG A 167 6.83 15.72 -24.46
C ARG A 167 8.34 15.81 -24.68
N ILE A 168 9.07 14.77 -24.32
CA ILE A 168 10.53 14.72 -24.47
C ILE A 168 10.92 14.36 -25.89
N THR A 169 10.28 13.36 -26.48
CA THR A 169 10.69 12.82 -27.78
C THR A 169 10.29 13.66 -28.98
N LYS A 170 9.44 14.68 -28.77
CA LYS A 170 9.19 15.78 -29.70
C LYS A 170 10.47 16.58 -29.98
N TYR A 171 11.32 16.74 -28.97
CA TYR A 171 12.56 17.52 -29.05
C TYR A 171 13.80 16.63 -29.15
N LEU A 172 13.79 15.48 -28.47
CA LEU A 172 14.90 14.54 -28.41
C LEU A 172 14.45 13.13 -28.86
N PRO A 173 14.39 12.85 -30.17
CA PRO A 173 13.78 11.62 -30.71
C PRO A 173 14.50 10.34 -30.26
N MET A 174 15.79 10.42 -29.90
CA MET A 174 16.58 9.27 -29.42
C MET A 174 16.07 8.73 -28.07
N TRP A 175 15.43 9.57 -27.25
CA TRP A 175 14.90 9.17 -25.93
C TRP A 175 13.72 8.19 -26.02
N ARG A 176 13.14 7.98 -27.21
CA ARG A 176 12.13 6.94 -27.44
C ARG A 176 12.64 5.56 -27.05
N ILE A 177 13.91 5.27 -27.37
CA ILE A 177 14.54 3.99 -27.06
C ILE A 177 14.61 3.80 -25.55
N PHE A 178 14.99 4.84 -24.82
CA PHE A 178 15.03 4.82 -23.35
C PHE A 178 13.65 4.55 -22.75
N PHE A 179 12.60 5.27 -23.15
CA PHE A 179 11.26 5.07 -22.60
C PHE A 179 10.70 3.67 -22.89
N VAL A 180 10.89 3.16 -24.13
CA VAL A 180 10.47 1.80 -24.49
C VAL A 180 11.25 0.76 -23.69
N ALA A 181 12.57 0.91 -23.56
CA ALA A 181 13.40 0.00 -22.78
C ALA A 181 13.05 0.04 -21.28
N PHE A 182 12.76 1.22 -20.72
CA PHE A 182 12.36 1.37 -19.32
C PHE A 182 11.01 0.71 -19.03
N ILE A 183 10.01 0.91 -19.90
CA ILE A 183 8.69 0.29 -19.76
C ILE A 183 8.78 -1.22 -19.97
N ALA A 184 9.57 -1.69 -20.94
CA ALA A 184 9.83 -3.12 -21.13
C ALA A 184 10.54 -3.71 -19.90
N PHE A 185 11.47 -3.01 -19.27
CA PHE A 185 12.07 -3.51 -18.04
C PHE A 185 11.04 -3.57 -16.90
N GLY A 186 10.26 -2.50 -16.71
CA GLY A 186 9.26 -2.41 -15.64
C GLY A 186 8.06 -3.35 -15.79
N SER A 187 7.74 -3.80 -17.02
CA SER A 187 6.64 -4.76 -17.25
C SER A 187 7.06 -6.23 -17.18
N TRP A 188 8.35 -6.53 -17.29
CA TRP A 188 8.90 -7.89 -17.28
C TRP A 188 9.61 -8.24 -15.97
N THR A 189 9.57 -7.34 -14.98
CA THR A 189 10.08 -7.51 -13.61
C THR A 189 8.91 -7.56 -12.64
#